data_AF-Q2NTU3-F1
#
_entry.id   AF-Q2NTU3-F1
#
_cell.length_a   1.000
_cell.length_b   1.000
_cell.length_c   1.000
_cell.angle_alpha   90.00
_cell.angle_beta   90.00
_cell.angle_gamma   90.00
#
_symmetry.space_group_name_H-M   'P 1'
#
loop_
_entity.id
_entity.type
_entity.pdbx_description
1 polymer ?
#
loop_
_entity_poly.entity_id
_entity_poly.type
_entity_poly.pdbx_seq_one_letter_code
_entity_poly.pdbx_strand_id
1 'polypeptide(L)'
;MGQVAFDTLQALEELETAGISREQARAISLVVRKSHEVADVATKADIAEVNRNVADVRKDLSAEIADVRKDIAHRFEKTEAQISDVRKDMQLVRKDLQLEMAGIRSEQKLMRWMLGFGVIGILSLVVKAFVMPVL
;
A
#
# COMPACT_ATOMS: atom_id res chain seq x y z
N MET A 1 1.46 -39.68 24.27
CA MET A 1 2.39 -39.42 25.40
C MET A 1 1.53 -39.06 26.60
N GLY A 2 1.70 -39.83 27.67
CA GLY A 2 0.67 -40.00 28.70
C GLY A 2 0.36 -38.73 29.47
N GLN A 3 -0.93 -38.37 29.53
CA GLN A 3 -1.44 -37.87 30.79
C GLN A 3 -1.07 -38.94 31.82
N VAL A 4 -0.28 -38.58 32.83
CA VAL A 4 -0.12 -39.44 34.00
C VAL A 4 -1.49 -39.44 34.64
N ALA A 5 -2.32 -40.43 34.28
CA ALA A 5 -3.63 -40.59 34.86
C ALA A 5 -3.43 -40.69 36.38
N PHE A 6 -4.21 -39.92 37.13
CA PHE A 6 -4.12 -39.97 38.58
C PHE A 6 -4.45 -41.40 39.05
N ASP A 7 -3.43 -42.13 39.51
CA ASP A 7 -3.58 -43.50 39.97
C ASP A 7 -4.23 -43.50 41.35
N THR A 8 -5.54 -43.72 41.36
CA THR A 8 -6.32 -43.74 42.61
C THR A 8 -5.93 -44.86 43.56
N LEU A 9 -5.34 -45.96 43.06
CA LEU A 9 -4.92 -47.08 43.92
C LEU A 9 -3.59 -46.74 44.60
N GLN A 10 -2.62 -46.22 43.85
CA GLN A 10 -1.37 -45.76 44.42
C GLN A 10 -1.60 -44.63 45.43
N ALA A 11 -2.44 -43.65 45.08
CA ALA A 11 -2.79 -42.57 46.00
C ALA A 11 -3.50 -43.08 47.26
N LEU A 12 -4.34 -44.11 47.14
CA LEU A 12 -5.01 -44.74 48.28
C LEU A 12 -3.99 -45.41 49.23
N GLU A 13 -3.05 -46.18 48.69
CA GLU A 13 -2.00 -46.85 49.46
C GLU A 13 -1.08 -45.85 50.17
N GLU A 14 -0.65 -44.78 49.48
CA GLU A 14 0.17 -43.72 50.06
C GLU A 14 -0.54 -43.02 51.24
N LEU A 15 -1.84 -42.72 51.09
CA LEU A 15 -2.66 -42.12 52.15
C LEU A 15 -2.88 -43.08 53.33
N GLU A 16 -3.07 -44.39 53.08
CA GLU A 16 -3.16 -45.41 54.14
C GLU A 16 -1.84 -45.53 54.91
N THR A 17 -0.68 -45.54 54.23
CA THR A 17 0.64 -45.53 54.89
C THR A 17 0.93 -44.26 55.68
N ALA A 18 0.30 -43.14 55.32
CA ALA A 18 0.35 -41.89 56.07
C ALA A 18 -0.58 -41.87 57.30
N GLY A 19 -1.32 -42.95 57.57
CA GLY A 19 -2.20 -43.11 58.73
C GLY A 19 -3.63 -42.63 58.52
N ILE A 20 -4.05 -42.34 57.28
CA ILE A 20 -5.43 -41.99 56.94
C ILE A 20 -6.25 -43.29 56.84
N SER A 21 -7.48 -43.29 57.35
CA SER A 21 -8.34 -44.46 57.23
C SER A 21 -8.68 -44.72 55.76
N ARG A 22 -8.80 -46.00 55.40
CA ARG A 22 -9.12 -46.46 54.04
C ARG A 22 -10.33 -45.75 53.41
N GLU A 23 -11.34 -45.45 54.20
CA GLU A 23 -12.56 -44.75 53.75
C GLU A 23 -12.29 -43.27 53.42
N GLN A 24 -11.51 -42.59 54.27
CA GLN A 24 -11.11 -41.20 54.04
C GLN A 24 -10.12 -41.06 52.88
N ALA A 25 -9.16 -41.99 52.78
CA ALA A 25 -8.19 -42.02 51.69
C ALA A 25 -8.86 -42.27 50.32
N ARG A 26 -9.90 -43.12 50.28
CA ARG A 26 -10.76 -43.29 49.09
C ARG A 26 -11.51 -42.02 48.74
N ALA A 27 -12.09 -41.34 49.73
CA ALA A 27 -12.82 -40.10 49.49
C ALA A 27 -11.91 -39.00 48.93
N ILE A 28 -10.70 -38.84 49.50
CA ILE A 28 -9.70 -37.85 49.05
C ILE A 28 -9.22 -38.16 47.63
N SER A 29 -8.83 -39.40 47.35
CA SER A 29 -8.35 -39.80 46.01
C SER A 29 -9.43 -39.64 44.92
N LEU A 30 -10.70 -39.92 45.25
CA LEU A 30 -11.83 -39.69 44.33
C LEU A 30 -12.05 -38.20 44.03
N VAL A 31 -11.94 -37.32 45.03
CA VAL A 31 -12.10 -35.86 44.85
C VAL A 31 -10.95 -35.29 44.01
N VAL A 32 -9.71 -35.75 44.23
CA VAL A 32 -8.54 -35.32 43.44
C VAL A 32 -8.63 -35.81 42.00
N ARG A 33 -9.00 -37.08 41.77
CA ARG A 33 -9.24 -37.61 40.41
C ARG A 33 -10.30 -36.79 39.69
N LYS A 34 -11.45 -36.55 40.34
CA LYS A 34 -12.55 -35.78 39.75
C LYS A 34 -12.12 -34.33 39.43
N SER A 35 -11.26 -33.73 40.25
CA SER A 35 -10.72 -32.40 39.98
C SER A 35 -9.80 -32.38 38.75
N HIS A 36 -9.04 -33.45 38.51
CA HIS A 36 -8.20 -33.62 37.33
C HIS A 36 -8.98 -33.99 36.06
N GLU A 37 -10.09 -34.75 36.17
CA GLU A 37 -10.96 -35.10 35.03
C GLU A 37 -11.79 -33.90 34.52
N VAL A 38 -12.09 -32.93 35.38
CA VAL A 38 -12.85 -31.72 35.02
C VAL A 38 -11.93 -30.60 34.50
N ALA A 39 -10.63 -30.68 34.75
CA ALA A 39 -9.65 -29.71 34.26
C ALA A 39 -9.24 -30.07 32.82
N ASP A 40 -9.79 -29.34 31.85
CA ASP A 40 -9.37 -29.43 30.45
C ASP A 40 -7.97 -28.78 30.31
N VAL A 41 -6.92 -29.57 30.55
CA VAL A 41 -5.54 -29.09 30.61
C VAL A 41 -4.83 -29.31 29.28
N ALA A 42 -4.35 -28.21 28.70
CA ALA A 42 -3.44 -28.27 27.57
C ALA A 42 -2.16 -29.03 27.96
N THR A 43 -1.78 -30.00 27.13
CA THR A 43 -0.58 -30.79 27.28
C THR A 43 0.64 -30.03 26.74
N LYS A 44 1.85 -30.52 27.06
CA LYS A 44 3.08 -30.00 26.45
C LYS A 44 3.09 -30.14 24.92
N ALA A 45 2.35 -31.12 24.37
CA ALA A 45 2.24 -31.30 22.93
C ALA A 45 1.44 -30.15 22.30
N ASP A 46 0.33 -29.73 22.93
CA ASP A 46 -0.50 -28.61 22.46
C ASP A 46 0.31 -27.29 22.48
N ILE A 47 1.09 -27.07 23.54
CA ILE A 47 2.00 -25.92 23.61
C ILE A 47 3.06 -25.97 22.50
N ALA A 48 3.64 -27.16 22.23
CA ALA A 48 4.61 -27.32 21.16
C ALA A 48 3.98 -27.08 19.77
N GLU A 49 2.73 -27.47 19.57
CA GLU A 49 1.98 -27.18 18.34
C GLU A 49 1.70 -25.69 18.19
N VAL A 50 1.19 -25.02 19.22
CA VAL A 50 0.98 -23.56 19.21
C VAL A 50 2.29 -22.82 18.90
N ASN A 51 3.41 -23.22 19.49
CA ASN A 51 4.71 -22.62 19.20
C ASN A 51 5.15 -22.80 17.75
N ARG A 52 4.86 -23.95 17.13
CA ARG A 52 5.11 -24.17 15.69
C ARG A 52 4.22 -23.27 14.84
N ASN A 53 2.91 -23.23 15.13
CA ASN A 53 1.96 -22.38 14.41
C ASN A 53 2.35 -20.90 14.51
N VAL A 54 2.79 -20.44 15.69
CA VAL A 54 3.29 -19.07 15.90
C VAL A 54 4.58 -18.82 15.09
N ALA A 55 5.49 -19.79 15.04
CA ALA A 55 6.72 -19.67 14.24
C ALA A 55 6.41 -19.58 12.73
N ASP A 56 5.47 -20.38 12.25
CA ASP A 56 5.04 -20.39 10.85
C ASP A 56 4.34 -19.07 10.48
N VAL A 57 3.37 -18.61 11.28
CA VAL A 57 2.72 -17.30 11.08
C VAL A 57 3.74 -16.17 11.09
N ARG A 58 4.73 -16.21 11.98
CA ARG A 58 5.80 -15.19 12.02
C ARG A 58 6.65 -15.21 10.75
N LYS A 59 6.95 -16.39 10.22
CA LYS A 59 7.70 -16.56 8.97
C LYS A 59 6.91 -16.04 7.78
N ASP A 60 5.64 -16.39 7.68
CA ASP A 60 4.74 -15.95 6.61
C ASP A 60 4.56 -14.43 6.64
N LEU A 61 4.30 -13.85 7.80
CA LEU A 61 4.21 -12.40 7.96
C LEU A 61 5.52 -11.70 7.59
N SER A 62 6.67 -12.29 7.92
CA SER A 62 7.97 -11.73 7.52
C SER A 62 8.17 -11.74 6.01
N ALA A 63 7.68 -12.78 5.32
CA ALA A 63 7.71 -12.88 3.87
C ALA A 63 6.76 -11.85 3.23
N GLU A 64 5.51 -11.75 3.71
CA GLU A 64 4.54 -10.76 3.23
C GLU A 64 5.04 -9.33 3.42
N ILE A 65 5.64 -9.01 4.57
CA ILE A 65 6.26 -7.69 4.80
C ILE A 65 7.39 -7.44 3.81
N ALA A 66 8.21 -8.44 3.51
CA ALA A 66 9.30 -8.30 2.53
C ALA A 66 8.76 -8.03 1.12
N ASP A 67 7.68 -8.70 0.72
CA ASP A 67 7.06 -8.50 -0.58
C ASP A 67 6.35 -7.14 -0.68
N VAL A 68 5.59 -6.73 0.35
CA VAL A 68 5.01 -5.37 0.41
C VAL A 68 6.09 -4.30 0.30
N ARG A 69 7.25 -4.48 0.94
CA ARG A 69 8.38 -3.55 0.80
C ARG A 69 8.91 -3.47 -0.63
N LYS A 70 9.02 -4.60 -1.34
CA LYS A 70 9.42 -4.61 -2.76
C LYS A 70 8.39 -3.91 -3.63
N ASP A 71 7.11 -4.18 -3.42
CA ASP A 71 6.02 -3.56 -4.19
C ASP A 71 5.99 -2.06 -3.99
N ILE A 72 6.20 -1.59 -2.76
CA ILE A 72 6.31 -0.17 -2.45
C ILE A 72 7.50 0.45 -3.20
N ALA A 73 8.67 -0.17 -3.16
CA ALA A 73 9.86 0.31 -3.87
C ALA A 73 9.61 0.42 -5.39
N HIS A 74 9.05 -0.62 -6.00
CA HIS A 74 8.72 -0.63 -7.42
C HIS A 74 7.67 0.45 -7.78
N ARG A 75 6.67 0.66 -6.93
CA ARG A 75 5.67 1.73 -7.13
C ARG A 75 6.28 3.12 -7.02
N PHE A 76 7.26 3.33 -6.13
CA PHE A 76 8.01 4.58 -6.04
C PHE A 76 8.82 4.83 -7.31
N GLU A 77 9.57 3.83 -7.79
CA GLU A 77 10.32 3.92 -9.05
C GLU A 77 9.41 4.26 -10.23
N LYS A 78 8.27 3.58 -10.34
CA LYS A 78 7.27 3.85 -11.37
C LYS A 78 6.72 5.28 -11.28
N THR A 79 6.45 5.76 -10.08
CA THR A 79 5.95 7.12 -9.86
C THR A 79 6.99 8.16 -10.26
N GLU A 80 8.27 7.95 -9.91
CA GLU A 80 9.35 8.86 -10.30
C GLU A 80 9.55 8.90 -11.81
N ALA A 81 9.45 7.74 -12.49
CA ALA A 81 9.48 7.68 -13.95
C ALA A 81 8.32 8.47 -14.58
N GLN A 82 7.09 8.28 -14.08
CA GLN A 82 5.93 9.03 -14.55
C GLN A 82 6.06 10.54 -14.31
N ILE A 83 6.59 10.96 -13.16
CA ILE A 83 6.86 12.39 -12.89
C ILE A 83 7.90 12.95 -13.85
N SER A 84 8.98 12.21 -14.13
CA SER A 84 9.99 12.59 -15.12
C SER A 84 9.37 12.78 -16.51
N ASP A 85 8.53 11.86 -16.95
CA ASP A 85 7.91 11.94 -18.27
C ASP A 85 6.91 13.10 -18.36
N VAL A 86 6.07 13.31 -17.34
CA VAL A 86 5.20 14.51 -17.27
C VAL A 86 6.00 15.81 -17.32
N ARG A 87 7.18 15.86 -16.68
CA ARG A 87 8.07 17.04 -16.77
C ARG A 87 8.59 17.25 -18.20
N LYS A 88 8.93 16.19 -18.94
CA LYS A 88 9.35 16.28 -20.35
C LYS A 88 8.20 16.76 -21.22
N ASP A 89 7.01 16.18 -21.07
CA ASP A 89 5.82 16.56 -21.82
C ASP A 89 5.48 18.03 -21.59
N MET A 90 5.55 18.50 -20.34
CA MET A 90 5.35 19.91 -20.00
C MET A 90 6.38 20.83 -20.68
N GLN A 91 7.65 20.39 -20.80
CA GLN A 91 8.66 21.15 -21.54
C GLN A 91 8.39 21.19 -23.04
N LEU A 92 7.90 20.09 -23.62
CA LEU A 92 7.51 20.04 -25.03
C LEU A 92 6.33 20.98 -25.30
N VAL A 93 5.25 20.86 -24.53
CA VAL A 93 4.07 21.75 -24.64
C VAL A 93 4.46 23.23 -24.51
N ARG A 94 5.39 23.56 -23.59
CA ARG A 94 5.91 24.93 -23.47
C ARG A 94 6.66 25.39 -24.72
N LYS A 95 7.49 24.53 -25.33
CA LYS A 95 8.22 24.87 -26.56
C LYS A 95 7.26 25.03 -27.74
N ASP A 96 6.29 24.15 -27.87
CA ASP A 96 5.29 24.20 -28.94
C ASP A 96 4.48 25.50 -28.84
N LEU A 97 4.01 25.85 -27.64
CA LEU A 97 3.31 27.11 -27.42
C LEU A 97 4.18 28.35 -27.71
N GLN A 98 5.48 28.30 -27.40
CA GLN A 98 6.41 29.38 -27.75
C GLN A 98 6.57 29.54 -29.26
N LEU A 99 6.62 28.44 -30.00
CA LEU A 99 6.70 28.43 -31.46
C LEU A 99 5.41 28.97 -32.09
N GLU A 100 4.25 28.51 -31.65
CA GLU A 100 2.95 29.03 -32.12
C GLU A 100 2.82 30.53 -31.85
N MET A 101 3.19 31.01 -30.66
CA MET A 101 3.17 32.44 -30.33
C MET A 101 4.16 33.25 -31.17
N ALA A 102 5.32 32.68 -31.53
CA ALA A 102 6.24 33.31 -32.48
C ALA A 102 5.63 33.39 -33.89
N GLY A 103 4.98 32.31 -34.34
CA GLY A 103 4.23 32.25 -35.59
C GLY A 103 3.15 33.32 -35.67
N ILE A 104 2.25 33.36 -34.69
CA ILE A 104 1.15 34.34 -34.61
C ILE A 104 1.69 35.77 -34.62
N ARG A 105 2.76 36.06 -33.87
CA ARG A 105 3.38 37.41 -33.88
C ARG A 105 3.94 37.78 -35.25
N SER A 106 4.52 36.82 -35.97
CA SER A 106 5.03 37.05 -37.32
C SER A 106 3.90 37.35 -38.31
N GLU A 107 2.79 36.59 -38.22
CA GLU A 107 1.58 36.80 -39.02
C GLU A 107 0.91 38.14 -38.71
N GLN A 108 0.79 38.51 -37.42
CA GLN A 108 0.28 39.82 -37.02
C GLN A 108 1.12 40.96 -37.57
N LYS A 109 2.44 40.83 -37.55
CA LYS A 109 3.34 41.83 -38.13
C LYS A 109 3.13 41.94 -39.64
N LEU A 110 2.99 40.81 -40.34
CA LEU A 110 2.71 40.78 -41.77
C LEU A 110 1.37 41.44 -42.10
N MET A 111 0.29 41.07 -41.41
CA MET A 111 -1.03 41.68 -41.56
C MET A 111 -0.99 43.19 -41.33
N ARG A 112 -0.27 43.65 -40.29
CA ARG A 112 -0.11 45.08 -40.02
C ARG A 112 0.57 45.82 -41.17
N TRP A 113 1.61 45.23 -41.78
CA TRP A 113 2.27 45.81 -42.97
C TRP A 113 1.34 45.81 -44.19
N MET A 114 0.64 44.71 -44.46
CA MET A 114 -0.30 44.62 -45.58
C MET A 114 -1.43 45.65 -45.47
N LEU A 115 -2.01 45.82 -44.27
CA LEU A 115 -3.01 46.86 -44.01
C LEU A 115 -2.44 48.27 -44.25
N GLY A 116 -1.23 48.55 -43.78
CA GLY A 116 -0.56 49.84 -44.01
C GLY A 116 -0.37 50.16 -45.49
N PHE A 117 0.18 49.21 -46.26
CA PHE A 117 0.33 49.38 -47.72
C PHE A 117 -1.03 49.46 -48.43
N GLY A 118 -2.02 48.68 -48.01
CA GLY A 118 -3.37 48.71 -48.57
C GLY A 118 -4.04 50.07 -48.41
N VAL A 119 -3.96 50.68 -47.22
CA VAL A 119 -4.51 52.02 -46.97
C VAL A 119 -3.80 53.07 -47.83
N ILE A 120 -2.46 53.04 -47.91
CA ILE A 120 -1.69 53.96 -48.77
C ILE A 120 -2.08 53.79 -50.25
N GLY A 121 -2.21 52.54 -50.70
CA GLY A 121 -2.61 52.22 -52.08
C GLY A 121 -4.00 52.77 -52.43
N ILE A 122 -4.98 52.58 -51.54
CA ILE A 122 -6.34 53.12 -51.73
C ILE A 122 -6.31 54.65 -51.75
N LEU A 123 -5.60 55.28 -50.81
CA LEU A 123 -5.49 56.75 -50.76
C LEU A 123 -4.87 57.32 -52.05
N SER A 124 -3.85 56.66 -52.59
CA SER A 124 -3.22 57.05 -53.86
C SER A 124 -4.21 57.01 -55.04
N LEU A 125 -5.05 55.98 -55.12
CA LEU A 125 -6.10 55.87 -56.14
C LEU A 125 -7.16 56.97 -55.99
N VAL A 126 -7.58 57.29 -54.76
CA VAL A 126 -8.55 58.37 -54.50
C VAL A 126 -7.98 59.71 -54.94
N VAL A 127 -6.74 60.03 -54.59
CA VAL A 127 -6.09 61.29 -55.02
C VAL A 127 -5.99 61.36 -56.55
N LYS A 128 -5.55 60.27 -57.19
CA LYS A 128 -5.46 60.21 -58.66
C LYS A 128 -6.82 60.36 -59.35
N ALA A 129 -7.87 59.75 -58.81
CA ALA A 129 -9.20 59.75 -59.41
C ALA A 129 -9.95 61.08 -59.22
N PHE A 130 -9.81 61.73 -58.06
CA PHE A 130 -10.65 62.89 -57.69
C PHE A 130 -9.92 64.23 -57.67
N VAL A 131 -8.61 64.27 -57.42
CA VAL A 131 -7.85 65.53 -57.30
C VAL A 131 -7.11 65.87 -58.60
N MET A 132 -6.56 64.86 -59.27
CA MET A 132 -5.78 65.02 -60.49
C MET A 132 -6.56 65.57 -61.72
N PRO A 133 -7.86 65.29 -61.94
CA PRO A 133 -8.59 65.88 -63.07
C PRO A 133 -9.02 67.35 -62.87
N VAL A 134 -8.82 67.92 -61.67
CA VAL A 134 -9.21 69.30 -61.32
C VAL A 134 -8.00 70.27 -61.35
N LEU A 135 -6.77 69.75 -61.46
CA LEU A 135 -5.52 70.50 -61.64
C LEU A 135 -5.08 70.48 -63.11
#